data_AF-A0A9P7RYB7-F1
#
_entry.id   AF-A0A9P7RYB7-F1
#
_cell.length_a   1.000
_cell.length_b   1.000
_cell.length_c   1.000
_cell.angle_alpha   90.00
_cell.angle_beta   90.00
_cell.angle_gamma   90.00
#
_symmetry.space_group_name_H-M   'P 1'
#
loop_
_entity.id
_entity.type
_entity.pdbx_description
1 polymer ?
#
loop_
_entity_poly.entity_id
_entity_poly.type
_entity_poly.pdbx_seq_one_letter_code
_entity_poly.pdbx_strand_id
1 'polypeptide(L)'
;MIRCDVRNEGSWIYKQPRFNNRKISKHLLPANMSPKKQTEVLSKQGESIEVGDHVYTPFRGGRHEGDVEKIVRTAEEAKKENVKNPPKVLFTDQNGKFVSHNPGTLDIVNDQETE
;
A
#
# COMPACT_ATOMS: atom_id res chain seq x y z
N MET A 1 -26.25 -16.49 -59.35
CA MET A 1 -25.56 -15.43 -58.58
C MET A 1 -26.61 -14.75 -57.71
N ILE A 2 -26.57 -15.02 -56.41
CA ILE A 2 -27.53 -14.52 -55.42
C ILE A 2 -27.10 -13.10 -55.03
N ARG A 3 -28.05 -12.17 -55.12
CA ARG A 3 -27.97 -10.77 -54.70
C ARG A 3 -27.65 -10.66 -53.21
N CYS A 4 -26.93 -9.60 -52.81
CA CYS A 4 -27.16 -8.90 -51.55
C CYS A 4 -26.54 -7.50 -51.63
N ASP A 5 -27.37 -6.51 -51.93
CA ASP A 5 -27.06 -5.10 -51.73
C ASP A 5 -26.98 -4.80 -50.23
N VAL A 6 -25.88 -4.18 -49.82
CA VAL A 6 -25.57 -3.75 -48.45
C VAL A 6 -26.50 -2.60 -48.06
N ARG A 7 -27.52 -2.89 -47.25
CA ARG A 7 -28.29 -1.85 -46.56
C ARG A 7 -27.62 -1.53 -45.23
N ASN A 8 -26.99 -0.36 -45.19
CA ASN A 8 -26.39 0.26 -44.02
C ASN A 8 -27.48 1.00 -43.23
N GLU A 9 -28.09 0.34 -42.24
CA GLU A 9 -28.95 0.99 -41.26
C GLU A 9 -28.68 0.41 -39.88
N GLY A 10 -28.03 1.20 -39.02
CA GLY A 10 -27.69 0.80 -37.66
C GLY A 10 -27.24 1.98 -36.82
N SER A 11 -28.07 3.02 -36.72
CA SER A 11 -27.90 4.13 -35.79
C SER A 11 -28.18 3.65 -34.36
N TRP A 12 -27.13 3.34 -33.60
CA TRP A 12 -27.24 2.95 -32.20
C TRP A 12 -27.35 4.19 -31.31
N ILE A 13 -28.57 4.63 -31.05
CA ILE A 13 -28.86 5.67 -30.06
C ILE A 13 -28.91 5.03 -28.67
N TYR A 14 -27.79 5.03 -27.96
CA TYR A 14 -27.76 4.68 -26.54
C TYR A 14 -28.39 5.83 -25.71
N LYS A 15 -29.67 5.70 -25.36
CA LYS A 15 -30.30 6.56 -24.35
C LYS A 15 -29.72 6.21 -22.98
N GLN A 16 -28.98 7.13 -22.37
CA GLN A 16 -28.51 6.97 -20.99
C GLN A 16 -29.69 7.04 -20.00
N PRO A 17 -29.74 6.17 -18.98
CA PRO A 17 -30.72 6.29 -17.91
C PRO A 17 -30.39 7.50 -17.03
N ARG A 18 -31.40 8.34 -16.77
CA ARG A 18 -31.29 9.45 -15.82
C ARG A 18 -31.21 8.86 -14.40
N PHE A 19 -30.01 8.83 -13.83
CA PHE A 19 -29.83 8.52 -12.42
C PHE A 19 -30.44 9.63 -11.56
N ASN A 20 -31.50 9.29 -10.83
CA ASN A 20 -32.14 10.16 -9.84
C ASN A 20 -31.18 10.39 -8.66
N ASN A 21 -30.55 11.56 -8.61
CA ASN A 21 -29.79 12.03 -7.45
C ASN A 21 -30.74 12.38 -6.29
N ARG A 22 -31.15 11.38 -5.51
CA ARG A 22 -31.73 11.63 -4.19
C ARG A 22 -30.59 12.04 -3.25
N LYS A 23 -30.56 13.33 -2.90
CA LYS A 23 -29.73 13.90 -1.84
C LYS A 23 -29.95 13.11 -0.56
N ILE A 24 -28.99 12.28 -0.17
CA ILE A 24 -28.93 11.70 1.17
C ILE A 24 -28.49 12.84 2.10
N SER A 25 -29.35 13.23 3.03
CA SER A 25 -29.08 14.22 4.06
C SER A 25 -27.88 13.76 4.91
N LYS A 26 -26.85 14.59 5.02
CA LYS A 26 -25.60 14.30 5.75
C LYS A 26 -25.76 14.37 7.28
N HIS A 27 -26.98 14.25 7.82
CA HIS A 27 -27.25 14.34 9.25
C HIS A 27 -27.74 13.00 9.80
N LEU A 28 -26.79 12.09 10.01
CA LEU A 28 -26.65 11.18 11.17
C LEU A 28 -25.57 10.14 10.83
N LEU A 29 -24.32 10.46 11.15
CA LEU A 29 -23.30 9.44 11.40
C LEU A 29 -22.91 9.60 12.87
N PRO A 30 -22.97 8.54 13.70
CA PRO A 30 -22.67 8.65 15.12
C PRO A 30 -21.22 9.09 15.33
N ALA A 31 -21.03 10.14 16.14
CA ALA A 31 -19.76 10.81 16.43
C ALA A 31 -18.79 10.01 17.31
N ASN A 32 -18.84 8.68 17.27
CA ASN A 32 -17.99 7.78 18.06
C ASN A 32 -17.11 6.92 17.15
N MET A 33 -16.42 7.54 16.20
CA MET A 33 -15.20 6.97 15.63
C MET A 33 -14.03 7.73 16.22
N SER A 34 -13.38 7.12 17.21
CA SER A 34 -12.08 7.57 17.72
C SER A 34 -11.20 7.98 16.53
N PRO A 35 -10.56 9.17 16.54
CA PRO A 35 -9.66 9.53 15.45
C PRO A 35 -8.64 8.40 15.33
N LYS A 36 -8.59 7.74 14.16
CA LYS A 36 -7.68 6.61 13.94
C LYS A 36 -6.30 7.04 14.41
N LYS A 37 -5.87 6.43 15.51
CA LYS A 37 -4.55 6.54 16.09
C LYS A 37 -3.55 6.34 14.95
N GLN A 38 -2.55 7.21 14.90
CA GLN A 38 -1.59 7.33 13.80
C GLN A 38 -1.17 5.96 13.28
N THR A 39 -1.12 5.83 11.96
CA THR A 39 -0.81 4.62 11.19
C THR A 39 0.47 3.94 11.68
N GLU A 40 0.31 3.08 12.68
CA GLU A 40 1.34 2.17 13.17
C GLU A 40 1.81 1.33 11.97
N VAL A 41 3.13 1.28 11.77
CA VAL A 41 3.75 0.59 10.65
C VAL A 41 3.99 -0.83 11.11
N LEU A 42 3.16 -1.76 10.65
CA LEU A 42 3.15 -3.13 11.14
C LEU A 42 3.97 -4.05 10.23
N SER A 43 4.68 -4.98 10.86
CA SER A 43 5.35 -6.11 10.24
C SER A 43 4.34 -7.13 9.72
N LYS A 44 4.84 -8.19 9.07
CA LYS A 44 4.02 -9.32 8.63
C LYS A 44 3.33 -10.03 9.81
N GLN A 45 3.93 -10.02 11.00
CA GLN A 45 3.42 -10.61 12.24
C GLN A 45 2.44 -9.68 12.96
N GLY A 46 2.30 -8.43 12.52
CA GLY A 46 1.51 -7.42 13.22
C GLY A 46 2.27 -6.72 14.36
N GLU A 47 3.59 -6.88 14.42
CA GLU A 47 4.45 -6.15 15.35
C GLU A 47 4.75 -4.74 14.79
N SER A 48 4.84 -3.75 15.66
CA SER A 48 5.19 -2.38 15.24
C SER A 48 6.67 -2.31 14.88
N ILE A 49 6.98 -1.78 13.70
CA ILE A 49 8.35 -1.51 13.26
C ILE A 49 8.73 -0.09 13.62
N GLU A 50 9.81 0.04 14.39
CA GLU A 50 10.45 1.29 14.76
C GLU A 50 11.83 1.44 14.10
N VAL A 51 12.43 2.62 14.27
CA VAL A 51 13.78 2.89 13.77
C VAL A 51 14.77 2.25 14.73
N GLY A 52 15.71 1.46 14.20
CA GLY A 52 16.66 0.67 14.98
C GLY A 52 16.28 -0.80 15.17
N ASP A 53 15.07 -1.21 14.78
CA ASP A 53 14.69 -2.63 14.82
C ASP A 53 15.45 -3.43 13.76
N HIS A 54 15.84 -4.66 14.11
CA HIS A 54 16.45 -5.58 13.17
C HIS A 54 15.37 -6.29 12.36
N VAL A 55 15.34 -6.04 11.05
CA VAL A 55 14.34 -6.60 10.14
C VAL A 55 15.00 -7.51 9.12
N TYR A 56 14.25 -8.54 8.71
CA TYR A 56 14.69 -9.40 7.63
C TYR A 56 13.60 -9.67 6.58
N THR A 57 14.06 -9.95 5.36
CA THR A 57 13.21 -10.44 4.28
C THR A 57 13.90 -11.59 3.51
N PRO A 58 13.29 -12.78 3.45
CA PRO A 58 13.86 -13.90 2.73
C PRO A 58 13.63 -13.78 1.21
N PHE A 59 14.61 -14.23 0.41
CA PHE A 59 14.47 -14.37 -1.03
C PHE A 59 15.07 -15.69 -1.52
N ARG A 60 14.87 -16.04 -2.80
CA ARG A 60 15.40 -17.30 -3.34
C ARG A 60 16.93 -17.24 -3.42
N GLY A 61 17.60 -17.96 -2.52
CA GLY A 61 19.07 -18.03 -2.47
C GLY A 61 19.72 -17.07 -1.47
N GLY A 62 18.96 -16.46 -0.57
CA GLY A 62 19.51 -15.60 0.47
C GLY A 62 18.45 -14.88 1.29
N ARG A 63 18.88 -13.83 1.99
CA ARG A 63 18.02 -12.93 2.77
C ARG A 63 18.65 -11.56 2.84
N HIS A 64 17.79 -10.55 2.96
CA HIS A 64 18.23 -9.21 3.31
C HIS A 64 17.94 -8.97 4.80
N GLU A 65 18.98 -8.67 5.56
CA GLU A 65 18.96 -8.48 7.00
C GLU A 65 19.66 -7.15 7.32
N GLY A 66 19.03 -6.34 8.16
CA GLY A 66 19.60 -5.06 8.56
C GLY A 66 18.71 -4.26 9.50
N ASP A 67 19.29 -3.23 10.07
CA ASP A 67 18.62 -2.36 11.02
C ASP A 67 17.86 -1.26 10.28
N VAL A 68 16.64 -0.97 10.75
CA VAL A 68 15.81 0.07 10.15
C VAL A 68 16.43 1.44 10.37
N GLU A 69 16.79 2.13 9.29
CA GLU A 69 17.33 3.49 9.34
C GLU A 69 16.22 4.54 9.34
N LYS A 70 15.20 4.32 8.50
CA LYS A 70 14.16 5.32 8.28
C LYS A 70 12.85 4.69 7.82
N ILE A 71 11.75 5.26 8.31
CA ILE A 71 10.40 4.88 7.90
C ILE A 71 9.78 6.07 7.16
N VAL A 72 9.57 5.90 5.86
CA VAL A 72 8.93 6.89 5.01
C VAL A 72 7.42 6.74 5.14
N ARG A 73 6.77 7.69 5.80
CA ARG A 73 5.31 7.71 6.00
C ARG A 73 4.63 8.71 5.07
N THR A 74 5.31 9.80 4.74
CA THR A 74 4.74 10.90 3.97
C THR A 74 5.19 10.90 2.51
N ALA A 75 4.36 11.46 1.62
CA ALA A 75 4.71 11.60 0.21
C ALA A 75 5.88 12.56 -0.03
N GLU A 76 6.14 13.51 0.88
CA GLU A 76 7.25 14.45 0.77
C GLU A 76 8.60 13.77 1.03
N GLU A 77 8.67 12.95 2.08
CA GLU A 77 9.84 12.12 2.37
C GLU A 77 10.10 11.12 1.24
N ALA A 78 9.04 10.51 0.70
CA ALA A 78 9.14 9.58 -0.41
C ALA A 78 9.78 10.22 -1.66
N LYS A 79 9.47 11.50 -1.95
CA LYS A 79 10.11 12.23 -3.05
C LYS A 79 11.58 12.52 -2.81
N LYS A 80 11.98 12.82 -1.56
CA LYS A 80 13.39 13.06 -1.20
C LYS A 80 14.23 11.79 -1.37
N GLU A 81 13.69 10.66 -0.92
CA GLU A 81 14.36 9.35 -1.00
C GLU A 81 14.11 8.62 -2.33
N ASN A 82 13.37 9.24 -3.28
CA ASN A 82 12.95 8.66 -4.55
C ASN A 82 12.24 7.29 -4.43
N VAL A 83 11.48 7.11 -3.36
CA VAL A 83 10.70 5.91 -3.04
C VAL A 83 9.26 6.08 -3.52
N LYS A 84 8.66 5.01 -4.06
CA LYS A 84 7.25 4.99 -4.49
C LYS A 84 6.39 4.25 -3.46
N ASN A 85 5.12 4.68 -3.34
CA ASN A 85 4.08 4.06 -2.52
C ASN A 85 4.44 3.95 -1.01
N PRO A 86 4.38 5.06 -0.25
CA PRO A 86 4.47 4.99 1.21
C PRO A 86 3.28 4.22 1.81
N PRO A 87 3.44 3.53 2.95
CA PRO A 87 4.61 3.50 3.83
C PRO A 87 5.73 2.58 3.33
N LYS A 88 6.99 3.00 3.55
CA LYS A 88 8.18 2.23 3.17
C LYS A 88 9.22 2.24 4.27
N VAL A 89 9.87 1.10 4.47
CA VAL A 89 10.99 0.94 5.40
C VAL A 89 12.29 0.95 4.59
N LEU A 90 13.25 1.74 5.04
CA LEU A 90 14.60 1.85 4.50
C LEU A 90 15.59 1.27 5.50
N PHE A 91 16.43 0.35 5.04
CA PHE A 91 17.51 -0.25 5.82
C PHE A 91 18.69 -0.59 4.93
N THR A 92 19.87 -0.69 5.54
CA THR A 92 21.08 -1.18 4.86
C THR A 92 21.27 -2.65 5.21
N ASP A 93 21.40 -3.45 4.15
CA ASP A 93 21.60 -4.89 4.23
C ASP A 93 23.00 -5.28 4.74
N GLN A 94 23.21 -6.53 5.15
CA GLN A 94 24.55 -7.03 5.54
C GLN A 94 25.63 -6.88 4.45
N ASN A 95 25.22 -6.72 3.19
CA ASN A 95 26.12 -6.50 2.05
C ASN A 95 26.40 -5.01 1.77
N GLY A 96 25.95 -4.09 2.63
CA GLY A 96 26.05 -2.64 2.43
C GLY A 96 25.14 -2.10 1.32
N LYS A 97 24.04 -2.82 1.00
CA LYS A 97 23.09 -2.40 -0.02
C LYS A 97 21.91 -1.69 0.63
N PHE A 98 21.54 -0.53 0.10
CA PHE A 98 20.33 0.18 0.49
C PHE A 98 19.09 -0.54 -0.04
N VAL A 99 18.23 -0.99 0.87
CA VAL A 99 16.99 -1.71 0.56
C VAL A 99 15.80 -0.87 0.99
N SER A 100 14.81 -0.76 0.11
CA SER A 100 13.52 -0.16 0.41
C SER A 100 12.42 -1.22 0.31
N HIS A 101 11.80 -1.58 1.44
CA HIS A 101 10.78 -2.63 1.46
C HIS A 101 9.45 -2.22 2.08
N ASN A 102 8.40 -3.00 1.79
CA ASN A 102 7.08 -2.77 2.38
C ASN A 102 7.12 -3.31 3.81
N PRO A 103 6.68 -2.54 4.82
CA PRO A 103 6.65 -3.03 6.20
C PRO A 103 5.89 -4.34 6.38
N GLY A 104 4.74 -4.52 5.70
CA GLY A 104 3.90 -5.72 5.85
C GLY A 104 4.49 -7.01 5.27
N THR A 105 5.70 -6.97 4.73
CA THR A 105 6.43 -8.14 4.21
C THR A 105 7.74 -8.39 4.94
N LEU A 106 8.07 -7.56 5.93
CA LEU A 106 9.23 -7.71 6.79
C LEU A 106 8.85 -8.49 8.04
N ASP A 107 9.82 -9.26 8.53
CA ASP A 107 9.77 -9.96 9.80
C ASP A 107 10.79 -9.29 10.75
N ILE A 108 10.44 -9.13 12.02
CA ILE A 108 11.36 -8.59 13.04
C ILE A 108 12.12 -9.76 13.69
N VAL A 109 13.44 -9.63 13.83
CA VAL A 109 14.24 -10.58 14.61
C VAL A 109 14.36 -10.01 16.02
N ASN A 110 13.50 -10.47 16.92
CA ASN A 110 13.63 -10.15 18.35
C ASN A 110 14.57 -11.16 19.00
N ASP A 111 15.78 -10.74 19.35
CA ASP A 111 16.75 -11.55 20.11
C ASP A 111 16.42 -11.63 21.61
N GLN A 112 15.22 -11.18 22.02
CA GLN A 112 14.79 -11.23 23.41
C GLN A 112 14.45 -12.69 23.78
N GLU A 113 15.46 -13.42 24.24
CA GLU A 113 15.28 -14.68 24.97
C GLU A 113 14.32 -14.41 26.14
N THR A 114 13.15 -15.05 26.12
CA THR A 114 12.27 -15.11 27.29
C THR A 114 12.99 -15.87 28.40
N GLU A 115 13.46 -15.16 29.43
CA GLU A 115 13.95 -15.74 30.71
C GLU A 115 12.85 -16.50 31.47
#